data_AF-A0A9P6Y2J5-F1
#
_entry.id   AF-A0A9P6Y2J5-F1
#
_cell.length_a   1.000
_cell.length_b   1.000
_cell.length_c   1.000
_cell.angle_alpha   90.00
_cell.angle_beta   90.00
_cell.angle_gamma   90.00
#
_symmetry.space_group_name_H-M   'P 1'
#
loop_
_entity.id
_entity.type
_entity.pdbx_description
1 polymer ?
#
loop_
_entity_poly.entity_id
_entity_poly.type
_entity_poly.pdbx_seq_one_letter_code
_entity_poly.pdbx_strand_id
1 'polypeptide(L)'
;MEEAALWETALSHIEGMLGLPHGQSKVTVLIETLPAVFEMDEILHALRDRIVGLNCGRWDYIFSYLKTFRRHADRVLPERGQVTMTQPFLKAYSELLIQTCHRRGAHAMGGMAAQIPINNDAAANEQAMARVRADKLREVTAGHDGTWVAHPALIAVAMAIFDEHMPTPNQHSVLRQDATWKAACVTWPHGWMATAACRSIT
;
A
#
# COMPACT_ATOMS: atom_id res chain seq x y z
N MET A 1 -5.76 10.90 13.95
CA MET A 1 -5.34 10.40 15.28
C MET A 1 -6.49 9.72 16.03
N GLU A 2 -7.68 10.34 16.06
CA GLU A 2 -8.84 9.87 16.84
C GLU A 2 -9.25 8.42 16.51
N GLU A 3 -9.20 8.03 15.23
CA GLU A 3 -9.61 6.69 14.80
C GLU A 3 -8.67 5.57 15.29
N ALA A 4 -7.34 5.78 15.24
CA ALA A 4 -6.37 4.80 15.71
C ALA A 4 -6.44 4.62 17.24
N ALA A 5 -6.62 5.72 17.98
CA ALA A 5 -6.81 5.69 19.44
C ALA A 5 -8.14 5.01 19.84
N LEU A 6 -9.19 5.18 19.03
CA LEU A 6 -10.44 4.46 19.21
C LEU A 6 -10.23 2.94 19.07
N TRP A 7 -9.45 2.51 18.06
CA TRP A 7 -9.12 1.09 17.90
C TRP A 7 -8.30 0.53 19.06
N GLU A 8 -7.34 1.29 19.60
CA GLU A 8 -6.62 0.88 20.81
C GLU A 8 -7.58 0.64 21.97
N THR A 9 -8.49 1.59 22.20
CA THR A 9 -9.50 1.50 23.27
C THR A 9 -10.41 0.28 23.08
N ALA A 10 -10.90 0.05 21.85
CA ALA A 10 -11.78 -1.08 21.55
C ALA A 10 -11.07 -2.43 21.75
N LEU A 11 -9.83 -2.56 21.26
CA LEU A 11 -9.07 -3.81 21.34
C LEU A 11 -8.61 -4.11 22.77
N SER A 12 -8.18 -3.11 23.54
CA SER A 12 -7.89 -3.28 24.97
C SER A 12 -9.12 -3.71 25.76
N HIS A 13 -10.30 -3.19 25.42
CA HIS A 13 -11.55 -3.63 26.06
C HIS A 13 -11.84 -5.11 25.75
N ILE A 14 -11.70 -5.53 24.49
CA ILE A 14 -11.89 -6.93 24.07
C ILE A 14 -10.89 -7.85 24.78
N GLU A 15 -9.61 -7.46 24.85
CA GLU A 15 -8.58 -8.21 25.57
C GLU A 15 -8.92 -8.38 27.05
N GLY A 16 -9.35 -7.29 27.70
CA GLY A 16 -9.79 -7.32 29.09
C GLY A 16 -11.00 -8.24 29.32
N MET A 17 -11.99 -8.21 28.42
CA MET A 17 -13.15 -9.10 28.51
C MET A 17 -12.79 -10.58 28.34
N LEU A 18 -11.78 -10.89 27.53
CA LEU A 18 -11.31 -12.25 27.27
C LEU A 18 -10.24 -12.72 28.27
N GLY A 19 -9.80 -11.86 29.19
CA GLY A 19 -8.70 -12.17 30.11
C GLY A 19 -7.34 -12.31 29.43
N LEU A 20 -7.17 -11.70 28.26
CA LEU A 20 -5.92 -11.70 27.51
C LEU A 20 -4.97 -10.58 28.00
N PRO A 21 -3.65 -10.76 27.88
CA PRO A 21 -2.70 -9.67 28.13
C PRO A 21 -2.92 -8.47 27.20
N HIS A 22 -2.65 -7.26 27.69
CA HIS A 22 -2.69 -6.05 26.86
C HIS A 22 -1.72 -6.15 25.68
N GLY A 23 -2.19 -5.80 24.49
CA GLY A 23 -1.39 -5.83 23.26
C GLY A 23 -1.17 -7.23 22.71
N GLN A 24 -1.92 -8.24 23.19
CA GLN A 24 -1.89 -9.61 22.67
C GLN A 24 -2.39 -9.69 21.22
N SER A 25 -3.42 -8.91 20.90
CA SER A 25 -3.95 -8.77 19.53
C SER A 25 -3.00 -7.89 18.74
N LYS A 26 -2.52 -8.36 17.59
CA LYS A 26 -1.64 -7.60 16.69
C LYS A 26 -2.41 -7.10 15.47
N VAL A 27 -2.06 -5.90 15.01
CA VAL A 27 -2.78 -5.22 13.92
C VAL A 27 -1.83 -4.72 12.83
N THR A 28 -2.28 -4.80 11.59
CA THR A 28 -1.67 -4.11 10.44
C THR A 28 -2.68 -3.11 9.91
N VAL A 29 -2.29 -1.86 9.73
CA VAL A 29 -3.20 -0.79 9.30
C VAL A 29 -3.01 -0.51 7.80
N LEU A 30 -4.11 -0.47 7.04
CA LEU A 30 -4.07 -0.09 5.64
C LEU A 30 -4.01 1.44 5.54
N ILE A 31 -2.93 1.98 4.96
CA ILE A 31 -2.82 3.41 4.69
C ILE A 31 -3.39 3.68 3.32
N GLU A 32 -4.69 3.49 3.17
CA GLU A 32 -5.37 3.58 1.88
C GLU A 32 -6.26 4.81 1.75
N THR A 33 -6.00 5.82 2.59
CA THR A 33 -6.67 7.12 2.49
C THR A 33 -5.64 8.25 2.38
N LEU A 34 -5.99 9.30 1.64
CA LEU A 34 -5.11 10.44 1.45
C LEU A 34 -4.75 11.13 2.79
N PRO A 35 -5.70 11.39 3.72
CA PRO A 35 -5.36 11.97 5.01
C PRO A 35 -4.41 11.08 5.83
N ALA A 36 -4.61 9.76 5.85
CA ALA A 36 -3.79 8.85 6.65
C ALA A 36 -2.31 8.85 6.26
N VAL A 37 -1.96 9.16 5.00
CA VAL A 37 -0.56 9.30 4.57
C VAL A 37 0.18 10.40 5.34
N PHE A 38 -0.54 11.42 5.81
CA PHE A 38 0.05 12.52 6.58
C PHE A 38 0.10 12.25 8.09
N GLU A 39 -0.49 11.14 8.55
CA GLU A 39 -0.61 10.79 9.98
C GLU A 39 -0.03 9.40 10.29
N MET A 40 0.81 8.83 9.41
CA MET A 40 1.33 7.46 9.58
C MET A 40 2.12 7.27 10.87
N ASP A 41 2.91 8.27 11.27
CA ASP A 41 3.74 8.20 12.48
C ASP A 41 2.85 8.28 13.74
N GLU A 42 1.82 9.11 13.71
CA GLU A 42 0.80 9.26 14.74
C GLU A 42 -0.08 8.00 14.86
N ILE A 43 -0.44 7.37 13.75
CA ILE A 43 -1.16 6.08 13.72
C ILE A 43 -0.31 5.00 14.38
N LEU A 44 0.98 4.88 14.00
CA LEU A 44 1.91 3.95 14.62
C LEU A 44 2.07 4.23 16.12
N HIS A 45 2.13 5.50 16.51
CA HIS A 45 2.23 5.87 17.92
C HIS A 45 0.98 5.51 18.72
N ALA A 46 -0.21 5.80 18.19
CA ALA A 46 -1.48 5.54 18.86
C ALA A 46 -1.75 4.05 19.09
N LEU A 47 -1.25 3.18 18.20
CA LEU A 47 -1.41 1.72 18.27
C LEU A 47 -0.12 0.99 18.67
N ARG A 48 0.86 1.69 19.25
CA ARG A 48 2.25 1.20 19.45
C ARG A 48 2.39 -0.12 20.21
N ASP A 49 1.43 -0.49 21.05
CA ASP A 49 1.49 -1.72 21.85
C ASP A 49 1.08 -2.96 21.03
N ARG A 50 0.44 -2.77 19.87
CA ARG A 50 -0.14 -3.84 19.05
C ARG A 50 0.14 -3.76 17.55
N ILE A 51 0.47 -2.59 17.03
CA ILE A 51 0.70 -2.44 15.59
C ILE A 51 1.99 -3.15 15.18
N VAL A 52 1.91 -3.92 14.11
CA VAL A 52 3.05 -4.65 13.55
C VAL A 52 3.43 -4.16 12.16
N GLY A 53 2.59 -3.37 11.50
CA GLY A 53 2.90 -2.83 10.19
C GLY A 53 1.83 -1.92 9.60
N LEU A 54 2.19 -1.28 8.50
CA LEU A 54 1.31 -0.54 7.61
C LEU A 54 1.28 -1.21 6.23
N ASN A 55 0.19 -1.01 5.48
CA ASN A 55 0.04 -1.54 4.13
C ASN A 55 -0.24 -0.46 3.09
N CYS A 56 0.37 -0.63 1.91
CA CYS A 56 0.10 0.17 0.73
C CYS A 56 -1.15 -0.30 -0.04
N GLY A 57 -2.12 0.58 -0.27
CA GLY A 57 -3.28 0.36 -1.14
C GLY A 57 -3.25 1.26 -2.38
N ARG A 58 -3.60 0.74 -3.56
CA ARG A 58 -3.70 1.54 -4.80
C ARG A 58 -5.10 2.11 -5.00
N TRP A 59 -6.13 1.26 -5.04
CA TRP A 59 -7.45 1.67 -5.48
C TRP A 59 -8.17 2.56 -4.47
N ASP A 60 -8.21 2.17 -3.20
CA ASP A 60 -8.81 2.98 -2.14
C ASP A 60 -8.05 4.30 -1.92
N TYR A 61 -6.72 4.30 -2.10
CA TYR A 61 -5.93 5.52 -2.03
C TYR A 61 -6.28 6.50 -3.16
N ILE A 62 -6.34 6.02 -4.41
CA ILE A 62 -6.76 6.82 -5.58
C ILE A 62 -8.19 7.34 -5.38
N PHE A 63 -9.09 6.48 -4.90
CA PHE A 63 -10.46 6.88 -4.57
C PHE A 63 -10.49 7.98 -3.49
N SER A 64 -9.70 7.82 -2.43
CA SER A 64 -9.60 8.80 -1.35
C SER A 64 -9.00 10.12 -1.83
N TYR A 65 -8.03 10.09 -2.74
CA TYR A 65 -7.48 11.28 -3.39
C TYR A 65 -8.58 12.04 -4.14
N LEU A 66 -9.35 11.35 -4.99
CA LEU A 66 -10.47 11.95 -5.73
C LEU A 66 -11.56 12.49 -4.79
N LYS A 67 -11.91 11.75 -3.73
CA LYS A 67 -12.91 12.16 -2.74
C LYS A 67 -12.48 13.41 -1.99
N THR A 68 -11.22 13.47 -1.58
CA THR A 68 -10.62 14.59 -0.86
C THR A 68 -10.55 15.84 -1.75
N PHE A 69 -10.05 15.68 -2.98
CA PHE A 69 -9.89 16.77 -3.93
C PHE A 69 -11.09 17.00 -4.87
N ARG A 70 -12.27 16.47 -4.55
CA ARG A 70 -13.47 16.54 -5.43
C ARG A 70 -13.90 17.94 -5.86
N ARG A 71 -13.45 18.99 -5.15
CA ARG A 71 -13.74 20.41 -5.45
C ARG A 71 -12.59 21.13 -6.18
N HIS A 72 -11.52 20.43 -6.51
CA HIS A 72 -10.31 20.97 -7.12
C HIS A 72 -10.20 20.50 -8.58
N ALA A 73 -10.60 21.36 -9.52
CA ALA A 73 -10.59 21.04 -10.94
C ALA A 73 -9.18 20.80 -11.50
N ASP A 74 -8.14 21.29 -10.83
CA ASP A 74 -6.72 21.07 -11.14
C ASP A 74 -6.19 19.71 -10.65
N ARG A 75 -7.00 18.93 -9.93
CA ARG A 75 -6.61 17.64 -9.30
C ARG A 75 -7.38 16.43 -9.86
N VAL A 76 -7.90 16.54 -11.08
CA VAL A 76 -8.53 15.43 -11.78
C VAL A 76 -7.46 14.43 -12.25
N LEU A 77 -7.68 13.15 -11.96
CA LEU A 77 -6.80 12.06 -12.40
C LEU A 77 -7.25 11.51 -13.76
N PRO A 78 -6.34 10.95 -14.56
CA PRO A 78 -6.70 10.27 -15.81
C PRO A 78 -7.44 8.95 -15.52
N GLU A 79 -7.72 8.19 -16.58
CA GLU A 79 -8.25 6.83 -16.47
C GLU A 79 -7.41 5.99 -15.49
N ARG A 80 -8.09 5.24 -14.62
CA ARG A 80 -7.52 4.56 -13.45
C ARG A 80 -6.39 3.58 -13.80
N GLY A 81 -6.43 2.94 -14.97
CA GLY A 81 -5.39 2.07 -15.49
C GLY A 81 -4.06 2.77 -15.71
N GLN A 82 -4.08 4.07 -16.04
CA GLN A 82 -2.89 4.91 -16.24
C GLN A 82 -2.27 5.38 -14.91
N VAL A 83 -3.04 5.34 -13.81
CA VAL A 83 -2.60 5.76 -12.48
C VAL A 83 -1.90 4.60 -11.77
N THR A 84 -0.71 4.22 -12.25
CA THR A 84 0.11 3.10 -11.75
C THR A 84 0.95 3.47 -10.52
N MET A 85 1.43 2.48 -9.76
CA MET A 85 2.32 2.71 -8.60
C MET A 85 3.67 3.37 -8.96
N THR A 86 4.01 3.46 -10.25
CA THR A 86 5.20 4.17 -10.75
C THR A 86 4.99 5.67 -10.88
N GLN A 87 3.75 6.17 -10.77
CA GLN A 87 3.47 7.60 -10.83
C GLN A 87 4.11 8.32 -9.63
N PRO A 88 4.62 9.57 -9.80
CA PRO A 88 5.41 10.24 -8.77
C PRO A 88 4.76 10.28 -7.38
N PHE A 89 3.46 10.59 -7.30
CA PHE A 89 2.76 10.70 -6.02
C PHE A 89 2.55 9.35 -5.32
N LEU A 90 2.28 8.28 -6.07
CA LEU A 90 2.14 6.92 -5.52
C LEU A 90 3.49 6.32 -5.13
N LYS A 91 4.53 6.63 -5.90
CA LYS A 91 5.91 6.29 -5.54
C LYS A 91 6.30 6.96 -4.22
N ALA A 92 6.08 8.28 -4.10
CA ALA A 92 6.37 9.02 -2.88
C ALA A 92 5.59 8.48 -1.66
N TYR A 93 4.33 8.11 -1.86
CA TYR A 93 3.50 7.46 -0.85
C TYR A 93 4.10 6.13 -0.37
N SER A 94 4.48 5.24 -1.30
CA SER A 94 5.11 3.95 -0.97
C SER A 94 6.44 4.13 -0.23
N GLU A 95 7.29 5.04 -0.70
CA GLU A 95 8.59 5.33 -0.08
C GLU A 95 8.45 5.93 1.32
N LEU A 96 7.49 6.83 1.52
CA LEU A 96 7.20 7.40 2.82
C LEU A 96 6.68 6.35 3.80
N LEU A 97 5.81 5.44 3.35
CA LEU A 97 5.30 4.36 4.19
C LEU A 97 6.45 3.46 4.66
N ILE A 98 7.33 3.05 3.74
CA ILE A 98 8.53 2.24 4.06
C ILE A 98 9.41 2.96 5.08
N GLN A 99 9.76 4.22 4.81
CA GLN A 99 10.59 5.02 5.70
C GLN A 99 9.97 5.14 7.10
N THR A 100 8.66 5.40 7.18
CA THR A 100 7.96 5.59 8.46
C THR A 100 7.89 4.30 9.25
N CYS A 101 7.53 3.19 8.61
CA CYS A 101 7.47 1.86 9.22
C CYS A 101 8.84 1.43 9.76
N HIS A 102 9.87 1.45 8.92
CA HIS A 102 11.18 0.91 9.29
C HIS A 102 11.87 1.73 10.38
N ARG A 103 11.66 3.06 10.38
CA ARG A 103 12.12 3.92 11.49
C ARG A 103 11.51 3.54 12.84
N ARG A 104 10.32 2.95 12.85
CA ARG A 104 9.59 2.53 14.04
C ARG A 104 9.68 1.02 14.31
N GLY A 105 10.43 0.27 13.49
CA GLY A 105 10.53 -1.20 13.58
C GLY A 105 9.24 -1.93 13.20
N ALA A 106 8.35 -1.29 12.46
CA ALA A 106 7.11 -1.88 11.95
C ALA A 106 7.30 -2.36 10.50
N HIS A 107 6.46 -3.30 10.07
CA HIS A 107 6.47 -3.81 8.70
C HIS A 107 5.86 -2.83 7.70
N ALA A 108 6.46 -2.72 6.51
CA ALA A 108 5.97 -1.98 5.36
C ALA A 108 5.48 -2.95 4.28
N MET A 109 4.17 -3.18 4.20
CA MET A 109 3.59 -4.14 3.25
C MET A 109 3.27 -3.49 1.89
N GLY A 110 3.62 -4.18 0.81
CA GLY A 110 3.29 -3.82 -0.57
C GLY A 110 1.82 -4.06 -0.94
N GLY A 111 1.45 -3.69 -2.16
CA GLY A 111 0.06 -3.70 -2.61
C GLY A 111 -0.41 -5.02 -3.22
N MET A 112 -1.71 -5.06 -3.51
CA MET A 112 -2.37 -6.22 -4.11
C MET A 112 -2.01 -6.40 -5.60
N ALA A 113 -1.61 -7.61 -5.98
CA ALA A 113 -1.67 -8.07 -7.37
C ALA A 113 -3.00 -8.82 -7.59
N ALA A 114 -3.90 -8.21 -8.36
CA ALA A 114 -5.27 -8.66 -8.55
C ALA A 114 -5.50 -9.46 -9.85
N GLN A 115 -4.44 -9.78 -10.60
CA GLN A 115 -4.55 -10.48 -11.87
C GLN A 115 -5.06 -11.91 -11.66
N ILE A 116 -6.21 -12.22 -12.25
CA ILE A 116 -6.76 -13.57 -12.29
C ILE A 116 -6.24 -14.25 -13.57
N PRO A 117 -5.71 -15.49 -13.48
CA PRO A 117 -5.36 -16.26 -14.68
C PRO A 117 -6.54 -16.35 -15.66
N ILE A 118 -6.28 -16.02 -16.92
CA ILE A 118 -7.23 -16.03 -18.03
C ILE A 118 -7.26 -17.45 -18.62
N ASN A 119 -8.42 -18.10 -18.54
CA ASN A 119 -8.56 -19.42 -19.15
C ASN A 119 -8.46 -19.33 -20.67
N ASN A 120 -7.77 -20.29 -21.29
CA ASN A 120 -7.64 -20.44 -22.75
C ASN A 120 -6.88 -19.33 -23.50
N ASP A 121 -6.10 -18.50 -22.81
CA ASP A 121 -5.23 -17.51 -23.47
C ASP A 121 -3.84 -17.47 -22.81
N ALA A 122 -2.92 -18.28 -23.34
CA ALA A 122 -1.55 -18.37 -22.83
C ALA A 122 -0.77 -17.06 -23.01
N ALA A 123 -1.02 -16.32 -24.10
CA ALA A 123 -0.30 -15.09 -24.39
C ALA A 123 -0.74 -13.96 -23.44
N ALA A 124 -2.05 -13.80 -23.22
CA ALA A 124 -2.58 -12.82 -22.27
C ALA A 124 -2.18 -13.15 -20.83
N ASN A 125 -2.12 -14.44 -20.48
CA ASN A 125 -1.61 -14.89 -19.19
C ASN A 125 -0.15 -14.50 -18.99
N GLU A 126 0.72 -14.75 -19.97
CA GLU A 126 2.13 -14.44 -19.80
C GLU A 126 2.35 -12.92 -19.67
N GLN A 127 1.60 -12.10 -20.42
CA GLN A 127 1.62 -10.64 -20.25
C GLN A 127 1.11 -10.19 -18.87
N ALA A 128 0.06 -10.84 -18.34
CA ALA A 128 -0.43 -10.56 -17.00
C ALA A 128 0.59 -10.94 -15.93
N MET A 129 1.21 -12.13 -16.05
CA MET A 129 2.24 -12.60 -15.12
C MET A 129 3.49 -11.74 -15.18
N ALA A 130 3.93 -11.31 -16.36
CA ALA A 130 5.05 -10.38 -16.50
C ALA A 130 4.81 -9.07 -15.75
N ARG A 131 3.57 -8.53 -15.79
CA ARG A 131 3.19 -7.34 -15.00
C ARG A 131 3.22 -7.61 -13.50
N VAL A 132 2.70 -8.76 -13.05
CA VAL A 132 2.78 -9.15 -11.64
C VAL A 132 4.24 -9.23 -11.19
N ARG A 133 5.11 -9.86 -11.97
CA ARG A 133 6.54 -9.97 -11.66
C ARG A 133 7.21 -8.60 -11.54
N ALA A 134 6.99 -7.73 -12.53
CA ALA A 134 7.53 -6.37 -12.50
C ALA A 134 7.03 -5.57 -11.29
N ASP A 135 5.76 -5.73 -10.93
CA ASP A 135 5.17 -5.05 -9.78
C ASP A 135 5.75 -5.54 -8.45
N LYS A 136 5.92 -6.87 -8.28
CA LYS A 136 6.51 -7.43 -7.04
C LYS A 136 8.00 -7.13 -6.93
N LEU A 137 8.73 -7.16 -8.04
CA LEU A 137 10.14 -6.78 -8.09
C LEU A 137 10.32 -5.33 -7.65
N ARG A 138 9.47 -4.42 -8.14
CA ARG A 138 9.48 -3.02 -7.72
C ARG A 138 9.20 -2.85 -6.23
N GLU A 139 8.28 -3.64 -5.66
CA GLU A 139 7.96 -3.56 -4.24
C GLU A 139 9.12 -4.02 -3.35
N VAL A 140 9.67 -5.20 -3.62
CA VAL A 140 10.79 -5.74 -2.82
C VAL A 140 12.03 -4.85 -2.96
N THR A 141 12.35 -4.39 -4.17
CA THR A 141 13.49 -3.46 -4.37
C THR A 141 13.26 -2.08 -3.76
N ALA A 142 12.01 -1.66 -3.54
CA ALA A 142 11.72 -0.44 -2.82
C ALA A 142 11.99 -0.56 -1.31
N GLY A 143 11.94 -1.77 -0.75
CA GLY A 143 12.06 -1.98 0.69
C GLY A 143 10.78 -2.51 1.35
N HIS A 144 9.79 -2.98 0.61
CA HIS A 144 8.63 -3.62 1.25
C HIS A 144 9.00 -4.96 1.88
N ASP A 145 8.44 -5.26 3.06
CA ASP A 145 8.70 -6.51 3.79
C ASP A 145 7.87 -7.71 3.30
N GLY A 146 6.91 -7.44 2.42
CA GLY A 146 6.01 -8.44 1.89
C GLY A 146 5.02 -7.83 0.91
N THR A 147 4.14 -8.66 0.36
CA THR A 147 3.20 -8.25 -0.68
C THR A 147 1.88 -9.02 -0.64
N TRP A 148 0.86 -8.53 -1.33
CA TRP A 148 -0.45 -9.17 -1.42
C TRP A 148 -0.73 -9.75 -2.82
N VAL A 149 -1.42 -10.89 -2.84
CA VAL A 149 -1.93 -11.54 -4.04
C VAL A 149 -3.40 -11.92 -3.87
N ALA A 150 -4.20 -11.78 -4.93
CA ALA A 150 -5.64 -12.04 -4.87
C ALA A 150 -6.02 -13.49 -5.21
N HIS A 151 -5.06 -14.26 -5.76
CA HIS A 151 -5.32 -15.60 -6.27
C HIS A 151 -4.16 -16.55 -5.91
N PRO A 152 -4.44 -17.80 -5.48
CA PRO A 152 -3.41 -18.76 -5.09
C PRO A 152 -2.34 -19.03 -6.15
N ALA A 153 -2.71 -18.99 -7.44
CA ALA A 153 -1.78 -19.17 -8.55
C ALA A 153 -0.66 -18.11 -8.60
N LEU A 154 -0.85 -16.95 -7.97
CA LEU A 154 0.17 -15.90 -7.90
C LEU A 154 1.15 -16.07 -6.74
N ILE A 155 0.87 -16.97 -5.79
CA ILE A 155 1.69 -17.15 -4.58
C ILE A 155 3.12 -17.53 -4.98
N ALA A 156 3.29 -18.55 -5.81
CA ALA A 156 4.62 -19.00 -6.24
C ALA A 156 5.42 -17.91 -6.97
N VAL A 157 4.73 -17.08 -7.76
CA VAL A 157 5.36 -15.96 -8.49
C VAL A 157 5.82 -14.86 -7.53
N ALA A 158 4.97 -14.48 -6.56
CA ALA A 158 5.32 -13.48 -5.58
C ALA A 158 6.42 -13.96 -4.63
N MET A 159 6.33 -15.20 -4.15
CA MET A 159 7.34 -15.82 -3.29
C MET A 159 8.70 -15.88 -3.98
N ALA A 160 8.78 -16.38 -5.21
CA ALA A 160 10.06 -16.48 -5.92
C ALA A 160 10.81 -15.14 -6.00
N ILE A 161 10.08 -14.04 -6.24
CA ILE A 161 10.66 -12.70 -6.33
C ILE A 161 11.12 -12.20 -4.95
N PHE A 162 10.29 -12.40 -3.91
CA PHE A 162 10.67 -11.97 -2.57
C PHE A 162 11.81 -12.83 -2.01
N ASP A 163 11.84 -14.13 -2.25
CA ASP A 163 12.92 -15.03 -1.82
C ASP A 163 14.25 -14.66 -2.50
N GLU A 164 14.23 -14.27 -3.78
CA GLU A 164 15.43 -13.86 -4.51
C GLU A 164 15.99 -12.52 -4.02
N HIS A 165 15.13 -11.54 -3.73
CA HIS A 165 15.54 -10.16 -3.46
C HIS A 165 15.49 -9.75 -1.98
N MET A 166 14.84 -10.54 -1.13
CA MET A 166 14.72 -10.36 0.32
C MET A 166 15.13 -11.66 1.04
N PRO A 167 16.45 -11.97 1.11
CA PRO A 167 16.94 -13.20 1.73
C PRO A 167 16.78 -13.22 3.26
N THR A 168 16.53 -12.06 3.86
CA THR A 168 16.23 -11.90 5.29
C THR A 168 14.73 -12.04 5.54
N PRO A 169 14.28 -12.32 6.79
CA PRO A 169 12.85 -12.44 7.08
C PRO A 169 12.02 -11.17 6.78
N ASN A 170 12.68 -10.01 6.70
CA ASN A 170 12.12 -8.70 6.40
C ASN A 170 13.24 -7.73 5.97
N GLN A 171 12.88 -6.50 5.62
CA GLN A 171 13.77 -5.42 5.14
C GLN A 171 13.80 -4.22 6.09
N HIS A 172 13.61 -4.41 7.40
CA HIS A 172 13.65 -3.31 8.39
C HIS A 172 14.93 -2.46 8.36
N SER A 173 16.03 -3.00 7.83
CA SER A 173 17.29 -2.28 7.62
C SER A 173 17.25 -1.25 6.48
N VAL A 174 16.25 -1.31 5.59
CA VAL A 174 16.11 -0.40 4.44
C VAL A 174 15.40 0.88 4.88
N LEU A 175 16.15 1.83 5.45
CA LEU A 175 15.57 3.02 6.10
C LEU A 175 15.05 4.12 5.15
N ARG A 176 15.39 4.07 3.85
CA ARG A 176 15.00 5.08 2.84
C ARG A 176 15.24 6.53 3.29
N GLN A 177 16.41 6.83 3.85
CA GLN A 177 16.76 8.20 4.30
C GLN A 177 16.88 9.21 3.15
N ASP A 178 17.00 8.70 1.92
CA ASP A 178 17.04 9.43 0.65
C ASP A 178 15.67 9.91 0.15
N ALA A 179 14.56 9.42 0.72
CA ALA A 179 13.22 9.77 0.26
C ALA A 179 12.80 11.19 0.69
N THR A 180 12.48 12.07 -0.28
CA THR A 180 11.90 13.40 -0.07
C THR A 180 10.40 13.40 -0.39
N TRP A 181 9.53 13.55 0.61
CA TRP A 181 8.12 13.13 0.49
C TRP A 181 7.03 14.18 0.76
N LYS A 182 7.27 15.21 1.59
CA LYS A 182 6.17 16.01 2.19
C LYS A 182 5.19 16.64 1.21
N ALA A 183 5.64 17.17 0.08
CA ALA A 183 4.75 17.74 -0.95
C ALA A 183 4.44 16.77 -2.09
N ALA A 184 5.20 15.69 -2.24
CA ALA A 184 5.17 14.83 -3.43
C ALA A 184 3.95 13.90 -3.47
N CYS A 185 3.43 13.47 -2.31
CA CYS A 185 2.29 12.55 -2.22
C CYS A 185 0.97 13.16 -2.74
N VAL A 186 0.90 14.48 -2.93
CA VAL A 186 -0.29 15.18 -3.46
C VAL A 186 -0.08 15.75 -4.86
N THR A 187 1.15 15.81 -5.37
CA THR A 187 1.44 16.44 -6.66
C THR A 187 1.24 15.48 -7.82
N TRP A 188 0.17 15.71 -8.57
CA TRP A 188 -0.01 15.14 -9.91
C TRP A 188 0.64 16.05 -10.96
N PRO A 189 1.42 15.53 -11.92
CA PRO A 189 1.96 16.34 -13.00
C PRO A 189 0.83 16.88 -13.90
N HIS A 190 0.74 18.20 -14.04
CA HIS A 190 -0.25 18.85 -14.91
C HIS A 190 -0.11 18.37 -16.37
N GLY A 191 -1.23 18.18 -17.07
CA GLY A 191 -1.25 18.07 -18.53
C GLY A 191 -1.79 16.78 -19.15
N TRP A 192 -2.24 15.79 -18.36
CA TRP A 192 -2.86 14.57 -18.89
C TRP A 192 -4.36 14.52 -18.55
N MET A 193 -5.19 15.06 -19.45
CA MET A 193 -6.64 14.77 -19.48
C MET A 193 -6.91 13.86 -20.68
N ALA A 194 -7.04 12.56 -20.44
CA ALA A 194 -7.53 11.63 -21.46
C ALA A 194 -9.07 11.64 -21.43
N THR A 195 -9.70 12.22 -22.44
CA THR A 195 -11.14 12.13 -22.69
C THR A 195 -11.51 10.74 -23.19
N ALA A 196 -11.57 9.72 -22.32
CA ALA A 196 -12.39 8.51 -22.51
C ALA A 196 -12.17 7.48 -21.39
N ALA A 197 -13.16 7.28 -20.53
CA ALA A 197 -13.21 6.11 -19.65
C ALA A 197 -14.62 5.75 -19.13
N CYS A 198 -15.70 6.15 -19.81
CA CYS A 198 -17.07 5.87 -19.36
C CYS A 198 -17.73 4.67 -20.06
N ARG A 199 -16.94 3.66 -20.51
CA ARG A 199 -17.46 2.50 -21.25
C ARG A 199 -17.23 1.14 -20.59
N SER A 200 -16.69 1.07 -19.37
CA SER A 200 -16.36 -0.21 -18.71
C SER A 200 -17.29 -0.60 -17.54
N ILE A 201 -18.55 -0.16 -17.54
CA ILE A 201 -19.57 -0.52 -16.52
C ILE A 201 -20.79 -1.17 -17.19
N THR A 202 -20.58 -1.97 -18.23
CA THR A 202 -21.62 -2.83 -18.83
C THR A 202 -21.11 -4.25 -18.91
#